data_AF-W0HMN0-F1
#
_entry.id   AF-W0HMN0-F1
#
_cell.length_a   1.000
_cell.length_b   1.000
_cell.length_c   1.000
_cell.angle_alpha   90.00
_cell.angle_beta   90.00
_cell.angle_gamma   90.00
#
_symmetry.space_group_name_H-M   'P 1'
#
loop_
_entity.id
_entity.type
_entity.pdbx_description
1 polymer ?
#
loop_
_entity_poly.entity_id
_entity_poly.type
_entity_poly.pdbx_seq_one_letter_code
_entity_poly.pdbx_strand_id
1 'polypeptide(L)'
;MLTAFNRMLDKPDLGKLLLRFTFGAMMLLHGIHKLLFGITGIIGMVQAHGMPAIVAYGVFLGEIIVPLMFIFGILVRPAVLIFAFTMLFAWLITEPSIIFTLTNVGAWGLENIAVYLFAGLAIALLGCGRYSVMRNPAWR
;
A
#
# COMPACT_ATOMS: atom_id res chain seq x y z
N MET A 1 -5.02 -11.80 35.42
CA MET A 1 -5.14 -12.40 34.07
C MET A 1 -4.98 -11.36 32.96
N LEU A 2 -5.75 -10.25 32.95
CA LEU A 2 -5.66 -9.21 31.91
C LEU A 2 -4.26 -8.55 31.77
N THR A 3 -3.59 -8.24 32.87
CA THR A 3 -2.24 -7.62 32.84
C THR A 3 -1.19 -8.53 32.19
N ALA A 4 -1.26 -9.84 32.44
CA ALA A 4 -0.36 -10.81 31.83
C ALA A 4 -0.63 -10.94 30.33
N PHE A 5 -1.91 -10.92 29.92
CA PHE A 5 -2.32 -10.93 28.52
C PHE A 5 -1.83 -9.68 27.77
N ASN A 6 -2.00 -8.48 28.34
CA ASN A 6 -1.51 -7.24 27.73
C ASN A 6 0.01 -7.27 27.54
N ARG A 7 0.76 -7.71 28.56
CA ARG A 7 2.22 -7.87 28.46
C ARG A 7 2.63 -8.89 27.39
N MET A 8 1.83 -9.94 27.21
CA MET A 8 2.08 -10.94 26.17
C MET A 8 1.90 -10.38 24.75
N LEU A 9 0.94 -9.46 24.55
CA LEU A 9 0.65 -8.89 23.23
C LEU A 9 1.37 -7.56 22.93
N ASP A 10 2.02 -6.94 23.93
CA ASP A 10 2.83 -5.74 23.75
C ASP A 10 4.13 -6.04 22.96
N LYS A 11 4.00 -6.14 21.64
CA LYS A 11 5.09 -6.44 20.69
C LYS A 11 5.11 -5.41 19.56
N PRO A 12 5.51 -4.15 19.83
CA PRO A 12 5.40 -3.06 18.85
C PRO A 12 6.17 -3.33 17.55
N ASP A 13 7.38 -3.90 17.61
CA ASP A 13 8.14 -4.22 16.40
C ASP A 13 7.50 -5.34 15.57
N LEU A 14 6.90 -6.33 16.21
CA LEU A 14 6.18 -7.40 15.52
C LEU A 14 4.93 -6.84 14.86
N GLY A 15 4.20 -5.94 15.52
CA GLY A 15 3.07 -5.21 14.95
C GLY A 15 3.47 -4.42 13.70
N LYS A 16 4.60 -3.71 13.73
CA LYS A 16 5.14 -3.00 12.55
C LYS A 16 5.49 -3.94 11.40
N LEU A 17 6.09 -5.10 11.68
CA LEU A 17 6.36 -6.12 10.66
C LEU A 17 5.05 -6.67 10.09
N LEU A 18 4.08 -6.99 10.94
CA LEU A 18 2.80 -7.53 10.52
C LEU A 18 2.05 -6.56 9.61
N LEU A 19 2.01 -5.26 9.95
CA LEU A 19 1.43 -4.23 9.09
C LEU A 19 2.09 -4.20 7.70
N ARG A 20 3.43 -4.17 7.66
CA ARG A 20 4.18 -4.18 6.40
C ARG A 20 3.94 -5.46 5.60
N PHE A 21 3.96 -6.61 6.26
CA PHE A 21 3.73 -7.88 5.59
C PHE A 21 2.32 -7.97 5.02
N THR A 22 1.30 -7.67 5.82
CA THR A 22 -0.11 -7.81 5.42
C THR A 22 -0.43 -6.91 4.23
N PHE A 23 -0.16 -5.61 4.33
CA PHE A 23 -0.48 -4.67 3.26
C PHE A 23 0.42 -4.85 2.03
N GLY A 24 1.67 -5.24 2.23
CA GLY A 24 2.57 -5.56 1.13
C GLY A 24 2.15 -6.83 0.39
N ALA A 25 1.82 -7.90 1.11
CA ALA A 25 1.40 -9.16 0.52
C ALA A 25 0.09 -9.01 -0.26
N MET A 26 -0.90 -8.32 0.31
CA MET A 26 -2.15 -8.04 -0.41
C MET A 26 -1.87 -7.23 -1.68
N MET A 27 -1.06 -6.15 -1.59
CA MET A 27 -0.71 -5.34 -2.77
C MET A 27 0.06 -6.13 -3.84
N LEU A 28 0.95 -7.05 -3.43
CA LEU A 28 1.64 -7.93 -4.38
C LEU A 28 0.68 -8.78 -5.19
N LEU A 29 -0.47 -9.19 -4.64
CA LEU A 29 -1.49 -9.90 -5.43
C LEU A 29 -2.05 -9.02 -6.56
N HIS A 30 -2.25 -7.72 -6.31
CA HIS A 30 -2.66 -6.77 -7.36
C HIS A 30 -1.58 -6.66 -8.45
N GLY A 31 -0.31 -6.55 -8.06
CA GLY A 31 0.81 -6.45 -8.98
C GLY A 31 1.02 -7.73 -9.80
N ILE A 32 0.95 -8.90 -9.17
CA ILE A 32 1.06 -10.22 -9.83
C ILE A 32 -0.06 -10.40 -10.85
N HIS A 33 -1.29 -10.04 -10.50
CA HIS A 33 -2.40 -10.08 -11.45
C HIS A 33 -2.10 -9.22 -12.69
N LYS A 34 -1.57 -8.00 -12.51
CA LYS A 34 -1.18 -7.12 -13.61
C LYS A 34 -0.02 -7.63 -14.45
N LEU A 35 0.91 -8.39 -13.87
CA LEU A 35 1.96 -9.07 -14.63
C LEU A 35 1.40 -10.18 -15.51
N LEU A 36 0.45 -10.96 -14.99
CA LEU A 36 -0.10 -12.13 -15.68
C LEU A 36 -1.12 -11.76 -16.76
N PHE A 37 -1.95 -10.76 -16.50
CA PHE A 37 -3.10 -10.41 -17.36
C PHE A 37 -2.92 -9.07 -18.09
N GLY A 38 -1.83 -8.36 -17.82
CA GLY A 38 -1.51 -7.08 -18.45
C GLY A 38 -2.24 -5.88 -17.82
N ILE A 39 -1.94 -4.70 -18.36
CA ILE A 39 -2.41 -3.40 -17.85
C ILE A 39 -3.15 -2.57 -18.90
N THR A 40 -3.66 -3.19 -19.96
CA THR A 40 -4.33 -2.50 -21.07
C THR A 40 -5.48 -1.60 -20.59
N GLY A 41 -6.27 -2.06 -19.61
CA GLY A 41 -7.32 -1.24 -19.00
C GLY A 41 -6.77 0.03 -18.32
N ILE A 42 -5.63 -0.06 -17.62
CA ILE A 42 -4.99 1.09 -16.97
C ILE A 42 -4.42 2.05 -18.01
N ILE A 43 -3.82 1.53 -19.09
CA ILE A 43 -3.35 2.36 -20.20
C ILE A 43 -4.51 3.17 -20.76
N GLY A 44 -5.65 2.53 -21.02
CA GLY A 44 -6.87 3.21 -21.48
C GLY A 44 -7.37 4.28 -20.51
N MET A 45 -7.42 3.98 -19.20
CA MET A 45 -7.84 4.95 -18.17
C MET A 45 -6.91 6.16 -18.10
N VAL A 46 -5.60 5.94 -18.14
CA VAL A 46 -4.59 7.01 -18.10
C VAL A 46 -4.68 7.89 -19.35
N GLN A 47 -4.81 7.29 -20.54
CA GLN A 47 -4.97 8.04 -21.79
C GLN A 47 -6.28 8.82 -21.85
N ALA A 48 -7.37 8.28 -21.30
CA ALA A 48 -8.66 8.99 -21.19
C ALA A 48 -8.57 10.27 -20.34
N HIS A 49 -7.64 10.30 -19.38
CA HIS A 49 -7.30 11.48 -18.58
C HIS A 49 -6.23 12.38 -19.23
N GLY A 50 -5.90 12.16 -20.51
CA GLY A 50 -4.93 12.96 -21.27
C GLY A 50 -3.47 12.69 -20.94
N MET A 51 -3.18 11.65 -20.16
CA MET A 51 -1.81 11.30 -19.76
C MET A 51 -1.14 10.35 -20.78
N PRO A 52 0.20 10.41 -20.90
CA PRO A 52 0.96 9.45 -21.71
C PRO A 52 0.80 8.00 -21.21
N ALA A 53 0.72 7.03 -22.13
CA ALA A 53 0.58 5.61 -21.81
C ALA A 53 1.69 5.06 -20.88
N ILE A 54 2.90 5.65 -20.94
CA ILE A 54 4.03 5.27 -20.10
C ILE A 54 3.72 5.41 -18.60
N VAL A 55 2.81 6.30 -18.21
CA VAL A 55 2.41 6.50 -16.80
C VAL A 55 1.76 5.25 -16.22
N ALA A 56 1.05 4.45 -17.02
CA ALA A 56 0.38 3.23 -16.56
C ALA A 56 1.37 2.19 -16.00
N TYR A 57 2.62 2.18 -16.48
CA TYR A 57 3.65 1.25 -15.99
C TYR A 57 4.13 1.57 -14.57
N GLY A 58 3.81 2.76 -14.05
CA GLY A 58 4.04 3.11 -12.64
C GLY A 58 3.34 2.16 -11.66
N VAL A 59 2.30 1.45 -12.12
CA VAL A 59 1.62 0.43 -11.31
C VAL A 59 2.55 -0.70 -10.87
N PHE A 60 3.54 -1.09 -11.69
CA PHE A 60 4.50 -2.12 -11.30
C PHE A 60 5.48 -1.61 -10.22
N LEU A 61 5.81 -0.33 -10.25
CA LEU A 61 6.59 0.30 -9.18
C LEU A 61 5.78 0.29 -7.88
N GLY A 62 4.54 0.80 -7.92
CA GLY A 62 3.68 0.95 -6.75
C GLY A 62 3.16 -0.35 -6.14
N GLU A 63 2.98 -1.39 -6.96
CA GLU A 63 2.33 -2.64 -6.52
C GLU A 63 3.25 -3.85 -6.44
N ILE A 64 4.50 -3.74 -6.91
CA ILE A 64 5.48 -4.84 -6.84
C ILE A 64 6.74 -4.40 -6.12
N ILE A 65 7.47 -3.45 -6.70
CA ILE A 65 8.78 -3.03 -6.20
C ILE A 65 8.63 -2.44 -4.80
N VAL A 66 7.71 -1.50 -4.63
CA VAL A 66 7.48 -0.80 -3.37
C VAL A 66 7.00 -1.76 -2.26
N PRO A 67 6.01 -2.64 -2.48
CA PRO A 67 5.63 -3.68 -1.51
C PRO A 67 6.79 -4.55 -1.07
N LEU A 68 7.61 -5.05 -2.00
CA LEU A 68 8.79 -5.84 -1.65
C LEU A 68 9.76 -5.04 -0.77
N MET A 69 10.06 -3.80 -1.16
CA MET A 69 10.94 -2.92 -0.39
C MET A 69 10.45 -2.78 1.06
N PHE A 70 9.19 -2.39 1.27
CA PHE A 70 8.72 -2.16 2.63
C PHE A 70 8.48 -3.44 3.43
N ILE A 71 8.16 -4.57 2.80
CA ILE A 71 8.13 -5.89 3.48
C ILE A 71 9.51 -6.20 4.06
N PHE A 72 10.56 -6.10 3.25
CA PHE A 72 11.93 -6.42 3.68
C PHE A 72 12.57 -5.34 4.56
N GLY A 73 11.89 -4.21 4.76
CA GLY A 73 12.38 -3.13 5.62
C GLY A 73 13.44 -2.28 4.92
N ILE A 74 13.33 -2.12 3.60
CA ILE A 74 14.23 -1.34 2.75
C ILE A 74 13.56 -0.01 2.43
N LEU A 75 14.19 1.10 2.80
CA LEU A 75 13.73 2.46 2.53
C LEU A 75 12.22 2.60 2.85
N VAL A 76 11.79 2.11 4.02
CA VAL A 76 10.36 1.88 4.30
C VAL A 76 9.56 3.15 4.14
N ARG A 77 10.05 4.28 4.69
CA ARG A 77 9.33 5.56 4.67
C ARG A 77 9.03 6.06 3.25
N PRO A 78 10.03 6.27 2.37
CA PRO A 78 9.74 6.68 1.00
C PRO A 78 8.98 5.60 0.22
N ALA A 79 9.26 4.31 0.43
CA ALA A 79 8.53 3.23 -0.24
C ALA A 79 7.02 3.30 0.06
N VAL A 80 6.62 3.34 1.33
CA VAL A 80 5.19 3.36 1.67
C VAL A 80 4.50 4.69 1.33
N LEU A 81 5.24 5.79 1.16
CA LEU A 81 4.68 7.03 0.62
C LEU A 81 4.37 6.91 -0.88
N ILE A 82 5.22 6.22 -1.65
CA ILE A 82 4.92 5.91 -3.07
C ILE A 82 3.71 4.97 -3.15
N PHE A 83 3.62 3.98 -2.26
CA PHE A 83 2.45 3.11 -2.13
C PHE A 83 1.16 3.89 -1.83
N ALA A 84 1.19 4.79 -0.84
CA ALA A 84 0.07 5.66 -0.50
C ALA A 84 -0.34 6.55 -1.69
N PHE A 85 0.65 7.13 -2.39
CA PHE A 85 0.42 7.87 -3.63
C PHE A 85 -0.20 7.01 -4.73
N THR A 86 0.21 5.74 -4.86
CA THR A 86 -0.36 4.80 -5.84
C THR A 86 -1.86 4.60 -5.60
N MET A 87 -2.30 4.54 -4.34
CA MET A 87 -3.73 4.44 -3.99
C MET A 87 -4.49 5.71 -4.33
N LEU A 88 -3.92 6.88 -4.00
CA LEU A 88 -4.50 8.17 -4.35
C LEU A 88 -4.63 8.33 -5.87
N PHE A 89 -3.59 7.97 -6.62
CA PHE A 89 -3.61 8.00 -8.09
C PHE A 89 -4.67 7.05 -8.66
N ALA A 90 -4.72 5.81 -8.17
CA ALA A 90 -5.72 4.83 -8.60
C ALA A 90 -7.16 5.32 -8.39
N TRP A 91 -7.44 5.98 -7.26
CA TRP A 91 -8.75 6.59 -7.01
C TRP A 91 -9.08 7.70 -8.02
N LEU A 92 -8.15 8.62 -8.23
CA LEU A 92 -8.37 9.79 -9.08
C LEU A 92 -8.66 9.43 -10.54
N ILE A 93 -8.10 8.32 -11.04
CA ILE A 93 -8.26 7.89 -12.44
C ILE A 93 -9.40 6.89 -12.66
N THR A 94 -10.03 6.39 -11.60
CA THR A 94 -11.10 5.37 -11.69
C THR A 94 -12.48 6.00 -11.49
N GLU A 95 -12.82 6.34 -10.25
CA GLU A 95 -14.11 6.94 -9.90
C GLU A 95 -13.98 7.88 -8.69
N PRO A 96 -13.65 9.16 -8.90
CA PRO A 96 -13.47 10.13 -7.81
C PRO A 96 -14.70 10.31 -6.93
N SER A 97 -15.90 10.23 -7.51
CA SER A 97 -17.18 10.41 -6.84
C SER A 97 -17.49 9.36 -5.77
N ILE A 98 -16.81 8.21 -5.79
CA ILE A 98 -17.04 7.12 -4.82
C ILE A 98 -16.75 7.55 -3.36
N ILE A 99 -16.03 8.65 -3.17
CA ILE A 99 -15.77 9.23 -1.85
C ILE A 99 -17.06 9.68 -1.14
N PHE A 100 -18.10 10.03 -1.89
CA PHE A 100 -19.38 10.52 -1.35
C PHE A 100 -20.46 9.44 -1.27
N THR A 101 -20.10 8.17 -1.50
CA THR A 101 -21.07 7.07 -1.56
C THR A 101 -20.92 6.09 -0.40
N LEU A 102 -21.99 5.35 -0.14
CA LEU A 102 -22.03 4.20 0.75
C LEU A 102 -22.47 2.97 -0.06
N THR A 103 -21.95 1.81 0.30
CA THR A 103 -22.40 0.53 -0.26
C THR A 103 -23.77 0.13 0.31
N ASN A 104 -24.39 -0.90 -0.28
CA ASN A 104 -25.67 -1.44 0.18
C ASN A 104 -25.64 -2.00 1.62
N VAL A 105 -24.44 -2.24 2.17
CA VAL A 105 -24.23 -2.70 3.55
C VAL A 105 -23.68 -1.61 4.47
N GLY A 106 -23.63 -0.36 4.00
CA GLY A 106 -23.19 0.80 4.78
C GLY A 106 -21.68 1.02 4.85
N ALA A 107 -20.87 0.20 4.18
CA ALA A 107 -19.43 0.46 4.06
C ALA A 107 -19.17 1.72 3.22
N TRP A 108 -18.07 2.42 3.49
CA TRP A 108 -17.70 3.61 2.72
C TRP A 108 -17.30 3.22 1.29
N GLY A 109 -17.79 3.94 0.29
CA GLY A 109 -17.45 3.66 -1.11
C GLY A 109 -15.93 3.65 -1.37
N LEU A 110 -15.18 4.53 -0.72
CA LEU A 110 -13.72 4.63 -0.83
C LEU A 110 -12.95 3.67 0.09
N GLU A 111 -13.63 2.82 0.88
CA GLU A 111 -13.02 2.07 1.98
C GLU A 111 -11.77 1.30 1.59
N ASN A 112 -11.80 0.54 0.48
CA ASN A 112 -10.65 -0.23 0.01
C ASN A 112 -9.41 0.65 -0.23
N ILE A 113 -9.59 1.77 -0.91
CA ILE A 113 -8.51 2.71 -1.22
C ILE A 113 -8.02 3.38 0.05
N ALA A 114 -8.95 3.83 0.89
CA ALA A 114 -8.63 4.50 2.15
C ALA A 114 -7.84 3.60 3.10
N VAL A 115 -8.21 2.32 3.22
CA VAL A 115 -7.52 1.35 4.07
C VAL A 115 -6.05 1.21 3.67
N TYR A 116 -5.75 1.05 2.38
CA TYR A 116 -4.36 0.98 1.91
C TYR A 116 -3.63 2.32 2.05
N LEU A 117 -4.29 3.44 1.73
CA LEU A 117 -3.72 4.78 1.88
C LEU A 117 -3.29 5.06 3.33
N PHE A 118 -4.21 4.88 4.28
CA PHE A 118 -3.95 5.14 5.69
C PHE A 118 -2.99 4.12 6.30
N ALA A 119 -3.00 2.86 5.84
CA ALA A 119 -1.97 1.90 6.22
C ALA A 119 -0.57 2.35 5.77
N GLY A 120 -0.43 2.84 4.54
CA GLY A 120 0.81 3.41 4.03
C GLY A 120 1.31 4.57 4.89
N LEU A 121 0.43 5.51 5.22
CA LEU A 121 0.75 6.65 6.09
C LEU A 121 1.13 6.21 7.51
N ALA A 122 0.39 5.26 8.09
CA ALA A 122 0.71 4.72 9.41
C ALA A 122 2.09 4.05 9.42
N ILE A 123 2.41 3.23 8.41
CA ILE A 123 3.73 2.61 8.27
C ILE A 123 4.82 3.67 8.06
N ALA A 124 4.53 4.73 7.30
CA ALA A 124 5.48 5.83 7.07
C ALA A 124 5.89 6.48 8.39
N LEU A 125 4.92 6.69 9.30
CA LEU A 125 5.16 7.28 10.61
C LEU A 125 5.88 6.31 11.55
N LEU A 126 5.46 5.03 11.58
CA LEU A 126 6.01 3.99 12.45
C LEU A 126 7.42 3.53 12.07
N GLY A 127 7.77 3.56 10.77
CA GLY A 127 9.01 3.03 10.21
C GLY A 127 9.08 1.50 10.17
N CYS A 128 10.27 0.96 9.86
CA CYS A 128 10.46 -0.49 9.71
C CYS A 128 10.49 -1.28 11.04
N GLY A 129 10.79 -0.63 12.17
CA GLY A 129 11.03 -1.29 13.45
C GLY A 129 12.30 -2.14 13.46
N ARG A 130 12.37 -3.12 14.36
CA ARG A 130 13.54 -4.02 14.50
C ARG A 130 13.75 -4.94 13.29
N TYR A 131 12.68 -5.42 12.65
CA TYR A 131 12.73 -6.39 11.56
C TYR A 131 13.01 -5.71 10.21
N SER A 132 14.27 -5.66 9.81
CA SER A 132 14.69 -5.15 8.49
C SER A 132 15.95 -5.89 8.04
N VAL A 133 16.06 -6.14 6.74
CA VAL A 133 17.29 -6.69 6.14
C VAL A 133 18.41 -5.63 6.06
N MET A 134 18.07 -4.35 6.22
CA MET A 134 19.00 -3.24 6.17
C MET A 134 19.60 -2.94 7.55
N ARG A 135 20.93 -2.81 7.59
CA ARG A 135 21.67 -2.42 8.80
C ARG A 135 21.88 -0.92 8.92
N ASN A 136 22.09 -0.25 7.78
CA ASN A 136 22.33 1.19 7.76
C ASN A 136 21.03 1.94 8.07
N PRO A 137 20.97 2.79 9.12
CA PRO A 137 19.78 3.55 9.49
C PRO A 137 19.17 4.39 8.36
N ALA A 138 19.98 4.87 7.41
CA ALA A 138 19.50 5.65 6.26
C ALA A 138 18.67 4.83 5.25
N TRP A 139 18.84 3.51 5.24
CA TRP A 139 18.22 2.59 4.27
C TRP A 139 17.11 1.73 4.90
N ARG A 140 16.83 1.96 6.18
CA ARG A 140 15.79 1.27 6.96
C ARG A 140 14.45 1.97 6.80
#